data_AF-A0A2I0UF93-F1
#
_entry.id   AF-A0A2I0UF93-F1
#
_cell.length_a   1.000
_cell.length_b   1.000
_cell.length_c   1.000
_cell.angle_alpha   90.00
_cell.angle_beta   90.00
_cell.angle_gamma   90.00
#
_symmetry.space_group_name_H-M   'P 1'
#
loop_
_entity.id
_entity.type
_entity.pdbx_description
1 polymer ?
#
loop_
_entity_poly.entity_id
_entity_poly.type
_entity_poly.pdbx_seq_one_letter_code
_entity_poly.pdbx_strand_id
1 'polypeptide(L)'
;MSKWRPVTSGIPQVPVLGLALSDIFVGDMDSRIECILSKFANKTKLCGVVDTLEGRVSIQRDLDRLEKWAYANLMKFNKAKCKILHMGWGNPKYKYRLGGE
;
A
#
# COMPACT_ATOMS: atom_id res chain seq x y z
N MET A 1 -16.51 24.24 -25.89
CA MET A 1 -15.66 24.23 -24.69
C MET A 1 -16.39 23.48 -23.58
N SER A 2 -15.74 22.50 -22.93
CA SER A 2 -16.36 21.74 -21.83
C SER A 2 -16.54 22.63 -20.60
N LYS A 3 -17.63 22.42 -19.86
CA LYS A 3 -17.90 23.14 -18.62
C LYS A 3 -16.97 22.66 -17.51
N TRP A 4 -16.41 23.59 -16.74
CA TRP A 4 -15.62 23.30 -15.55
C TRP A 4 -16.43 22.49 -14.54
N ARG A 5 -15.80 21.50 -13.92
CA ARG A 5 -16.35 20.73 -12.79
C ARG A 5 -15.48 20.96 -11.54
N PRO A 6 -16.09 21.10 -10.35
CA PRO A 6 -15.33 21.20 -9.11
C PRO A 6 -14.64 19.86 -8.80
N VAL A 7 -13.35 19.92 -8.45
CA VAL A 7 -12.61 18.77 -7.91
C VAL A 7 -12.97 18.67 -6.43
N THR A 8 -13.72 17.63 -6.07
CA THR A 8 -14.20 17.41 -4.69
C THR A 8 -13.19 16.71 -3.80
N SER A 9 -12.15 16.11 -4.39
CA SER A 9 -11.10 15.37 -3.68
C SER A 9 -9.88 15.19 -4.57
N GLY A 10 -8.68 15.32 -4.01
CA GLY A 10 -7.41 15.10 -4.70
C GLY A 10 -6.43 16.24 -4.48
N ILE A 11 -5.16 15.88 -4.30
CA ILE A 11 -4.06 16.84 -4.26
C ILE A 11 -3.73 17.20 -5.73
N PRO A 12 -3.64 18.49 -6.11
CA PRO A 12 -3.18 18.88 -7.43
C PRO A 12 -1.81 18.25 -7.72
N GLN A 13 -1.64 17.63 -8.90
CA GLN A 13 -0.44 16.85 -9.23
C GLN A 13 0.88 17.66 -9.26
N VAL A 14 0.84 18.99 -9.10
CA VAL A 14 2.02 19.84 -8.93
C VAL A 14 1.66 20.99 -7.99
N PRO A 15 2.19 21.01 -6.75
CA PRO A 15 3.48 21.64 -6.40
C PRO A 15 4.38 20.74 -5.51
N VAL A 16 5.59 21.20 -5.15
CA VAL A 16 6.44 20.61 -4.09
C VAL A 16 5.66 20.34 -2.80
N LEU A 17 4.67 21.21 -2.50
CA LEU A 17 3.71 21.01 -1.40
C LEU A 17 2.86 19.74 -1.56
N GLY A 18 2.52 19.32 -2.78
CA GLY A 18 1.68 18.15 -3.03
C GLY A 18 2.36 16.83 -2.67
N LEU A 19 3.68 16.74 -2.89
CA LEU A 19 4.51 15.62 -2.43
C LEU A 19 4.61 15.61 -0.90
N ALA A 20 4.93 16.75 -0.29
CA ALA A 20 5.02 16.88 1.16
C ALA A 20 3.67 16.55 1.85
N LEU A 21 2.55 17.03 1.31
CA LEU A 21 1.22 16.70 1.81
C LEU A 21 0.87 15.23 1.59
N SER A 22 1.31 14.62 0.49
CA SER A 22 1.13 13.18 0.27
C SER A 22 1.92 12.33 1.27
N ASP A 23 3.13 12.77 1.62
CA ASP A 23 4.00 12.09 2.59
C ASP A 23 3.46 12.24 4.02
N ILE A 24 2.90 13.42 4.36
CA ILE A 24 2.18 13.63 5.63
C ILE A 24 0.93 12.77 5.68
N PHE A 25 0.16 12.70 4.59
CA PHE A 25 -1.10 11.94 4.54
C PHE A 25 -0.88 10.43 4.73
N VAL A 26 0.22 9.88 4.21
CA VAL A 26 0.58 8.47 4.42
C VAL A 26 1.45 8.26 5.67
N GLY A 27 1.69 9.30 6.47
CA GLY A 27 2.64 9.32 7.57
C GLY A 27 2.33 8.28 8.65
N ASP A 28 1.06 8.02 8.95
CA ASP A 28 0.62 7.08 9.98
C ASP A 28 0.40 5.63 9.47
N MET A 29 0.51 5.41 8.15
CA MET A 29 0.22 4.14 7.48
C MET A 29 1.05 2.95 8.02
N ASP A 30 2.24 3.19 8.58
CA ASP A 30 3.17 2.17 9.11
C ASP A 30 3.05 1.93 10.62
N SER A 31 2.21 2.70 11.33
CA SER A 31 2.10 2.66 12.80
C SER A 31 1.75 1.30 13.40
N ARG A 32 1.37 0.31 12.58
CA ARG A 32 1.03 -1.05 12.98
C ARG A 32 1.58 -2.12 12.04
N ILE A 33 2.55 -1.78 11.21
CA ILE A 33 3.15 -2.70 10.24
C ILE A 33 4.43 -3.27 10.85
N GLU A 34 4.54 -4.59 10.87
CA GLU A 34 5.69 -5.32 11.43
C GLU A 34 6.74 -5.62 10.35
N CYS A 35 6.28 -5.80 9.12
CA CYS A 35 7.11 -5.98 7.94
C CYS A 35 7.78 -4.66 7.51
N ILE A 36 8.80 -4.76 6.67
CA ILE A 36 9.43 -3.57 6.08
C ILE A 36 8.44 -2.92 5.12
N LEU A 37 8.07 -1.67 5.39
CA LEU A 37 7.22 -0.84 4.54
C LEU A 37 8.04 0.29 3.93
N SER A 38 7.96 0.45 2.61
CA SER A 38 8.47 1.61 1.89
C SER A 38 7.32 2.34 1.20
N LYS A 39 7.23 3.65 1.42
CA LYS A 39 6.20 4.54 0.88
C LYS A 39 6.86 5.54 -0.07
N PHE A 40 6.30 5.72 -1.25
CA PHE A 40 6.73 6.75 -2.20
C PHE A 40 5.53 7.27 -2.98
N ALA A 41 5.04 8.47 -2.63
CA ALA A 41 3.82 9.05 -3.17
C ALA A 41 2.65 8.03 -3.13
N ASN A 42 2.18 7.57 -4.30
CA ASN A 42 1.10 6.59 -4.42
C ASN A 42 1.56 5.12 -4.47
N LYS A 43 2.86 4.85 -4.32
CA LYS A 43 3.43 3.50 -4.35
C LYS A 43 3.80 3.07 -2.93
N THR A 44 3.36 1.86 -2.58
CA THR A 44 3.69 1.23 -1.30
C THR A 44 4.30 -0.13 -1.59
N LYS A 45 5.43 -0.47 -0.95
CA LYS A 45 6.06 -1.78 -1.02
C LYS A 45 6.13 -2.37 0.39
N LEU A 46 5.57 -3.57 0.57
CA LEU A 46 5.64 -4.35 1.79
C LEU A 46 6.57 -5.55 1.55
N CYS A 47 7.55 -5.76 2.45
CA CYS A 47 8.53 -6.82 2.34
C CYS A 47 8.75 -7.49 3.71
N GLY A 48 8.89 -8.81 3.73
CA GLY A 48 9.17 -9.57 4.93
C GLY A 48 9.85 -10.90 4.60
N VAL A 49 10.47 -11.51 5.62
CA VAL A 49 11.07 -12.85 5.51
C VAL A 49 9.96 -13.90 5.50
N VAL A 50 10.00 -14.86 4.57
CA VAL A 50 8.89 -15.82 4.32
C VAL A 50 9.25 -17.28 4.62
N ASP A 51 10.43 -17.51 5.20
CA ASP A 51 10.99 -18.84 5.43
C ASP A 51 10.18 -19.59 6.48
N THR A 52 9.60 -18.86 7.44
CA THR A 52 8.75 -19.39 8.51
C THR A 52 7.26 -19.18 8.20
N LEU A 53 6.41 -19.99 8.84
CA LEU A 53 4.95 -19.78 8.80
C LEU A 53 4.56 -18.42 9.38
N GLU A 54 5.22 -18.02 10.46
CA GLU A 54 5.00 -16.74 11.13
C GLU A 54 5.26 -15.55 10.20
N GLY A 55 6.35 -15.58 9.43
CA GLY A 55 6.66 -14.53 8.45
C GLY A 55 5.63 -14.40 7.31
N ARG A 56 5.03 -15.53 6.88
CA ARG A 56 3.96 -15.51 5.87
C ARG A 56 2.67 -14.92 6.45
N VAL A 57 2.35 -15.29 7.68
CA VAL A 57 1.17 -14.79 8.39
C VAL A 57 1.33 -13.30 8.71
N SER A 58 2.52 -12.84 9.10
CA SER A 58 2.77 -11.42 9.39
C SER A 58 2.61 -10.55 8.15
N ILE A 59 3.12 -10.99 6.99
CA ILE A 59 2.93 -10.26 5.72
C ILE A 59 1.44 -10.17 5.35
N GLN A 60 0.67 -11.26 5.46
CA GLN A 60 -0.76 -11.20 5.16
C GLN A 60 -1.49 -10.28 6.15
N ARG A 61 -1.17 -10.35 7.44
CA ARG A 61 -1.76 -9.47 8.47
C ARG A 61 -1.46 -8.00 8.19
N ASP A 62 -0.24 -7.67 7.76
CA ASP A 62 0.15 -6.31 7.42
C ASP A 62 -0.50 -5.83 6.12
N LEU A 63 -0.66 -6.70 5.12
CA LEU A 63 -1.49 -6.41 3.94
C LEU A 63 -2.93 -6.08 4.33
N ASP A 64 -3.54 -6.87 5.22
CA ASP A 64 -4.91 -6.64 5.70
C ASP A 64 -5.03 -5.32 6.49
N ARG A 65 -4.00 -4.98 7.29
CA ARG A 65 -3.92 -3.69 8.00
C ARG A 65 -3.82 -2.52 7.02
N LEU A 66 -3.00 -2.63 5.98
CA LEU A 66 -2.89 -1.60 4.93
C LEU A 66 -4.21 -1.43 4.18
N GLU A 67 -4.91 -2.51 3.87
CA GLU A 67 -6.21 -2.44 3.20
C GLU A 67 -7.27 -1.74 4.07
N LYS A 68 -7.31 -2.07 5.37
CA LYS A 68 -8.20 -1.38 6.34
C LYS A 68 -7.86 0.10 6.46
N TRP A 69 -6.57 0.46 6.53
CA TRP A 69 -6.14 1.85 6.55
C TRP A 69 -6.57 2.58 5.28
N ALA A 70 -6.36 1.98 4.11
CA ALA A 70 -6.78 2.57 2.84
C ALA A 70 -8.29 2.81 2.81
N TYR A 71 -9.08 1.83 3.24
CA TYR A 71 -10.53 1.96 3.32
C TYR A 71 -10.98 3.09 4.26
N ALA A 72 -10.37 3.18 5.47
CA ALA A 72 -10.66 4.24 6.42
C ALA A 72 -10.30 5.64 5.89
N ASN A 73 -9.30 5.73 5.00
CA ASN A 73 -8.86 6.95 4.35
C ASN A 73 -9.53 7.19 2.99
N LEU A 74 -10.63 6.50 2.68
CA LEU A 74 -11.38 6.60 1.41
C LEU A 74 -10.52 6.33 0.16
N MET A 75 -9.47 5.51 0.31
CA MET A 75 -8.59 5.04 -0.74
C MET A 75 -8.87 3.58 -1.09
N LYS A 76 -8.44 3.17 -2.28
CA LYS A 76 -8.55 1.79 -2.73
C LYS A 76 -7.28 1.36 -3.44
N PHE A 77 -6.74 0.20 -3.07
CA PHE A 77 -5.64 -0.40 -3.82
C PHE A 77 -6.12 -0.81 -5.21
N ASN A 78 -5.28 -0.53 -6.22
CA ASN A 78 -5.48 -1.06 -7.56
C ASN A 78 -4.91 -2.49 -7.61
N LYS A 79 -5.76 -3.49 -7.33
CA LYS A 79 -5.38 -4.92 -7.34
C LYS A 79 -4.63 -5.34 -8.61
N ALA A 80 -5.00 -4.81 -9.78
CA ALA A 80 -4.35 -5.15 -11.06
C ALA A 80 -2.89 -4.66 -11.15
N LYS A 81 -2.58 -3.55 -10.48
CA LYS A 81 -1.21 -2.99 -10.39
C LYS A 81 -0.40 -3.56 -9.24
N CYS A 82 -1.04 -4.14 -8.22
CA CYS A 82 -0.36 -4.84 -7.14
C CYS A 82 0.29 -6.13 -7.67
N LYS A 83 1.58 -6.30 -7.39
CA LYS A 83 2.36 -7.48 -7.80
C LYS A 83 3.08 -8.05 -6.59
N ILE A 84 3.10 -9.37 -6.49
CA ILE A 84 3.89 -10.11 -5.52
C ILE A 84 5.23 -10.43 -6.18
N LEU A 85 6.33 -10.11 -5.50
CA LEU A 85 7.67 -10.46 -5.94
C LEU A 85 8.27 -11.47 -4.97
N HIS A 86 8.62 -12.66 -5.46
CA HIS A 86 9.28 -13.70 -4.68
C HIS A 86 10.79 -13.60 -4.90
N MET A 87 11.54 -13.29 -3.85
CA MET A 87 13.00 -13.26 -3.89
C MET A 87 13.58 -14.53 -3.26
N GLY A 88 14.74 -14.97 -3.76
CA GLY A 88 15.48 -16.14 -3.28
C GLY A 88 15.17 -17.45 -4.03
N TRP A 89 16.17 -18.34 -4.11
CA TRP A 89 16.07 -19.60 -4.85
C TRP A 89 15.09 -20.60 -4.21
N GLY A 90 15.03 -20.66 -2.89
CA GLY A 90 14.18 -21.60 -2.13
C GLY A 90 12.77 -21.09 -1.80
N ASN A 91 12.31 -20.00 -2.43
CA ASN A 91 11.05 -19.38 -2.04
C ASN A 91 9.85 -20.29 -2.38
N PRO A 92 8.99 -20.63 -1.41
CA PRO A 92 7.84 -21.51 -1.61
C PRO A 92 6.71 -20.88 -2.45
N LYS A 93 6.86 -19.63 -2.92
CA LYS A 93 5.88 -18.89 -3.73
C LYS A 93 4.50 -18.83 -3.08
N TYR A 94 4.48 -18.51 -1.79
CA TYR A 94 3.25 -18.38 -1.02
C TYR A 94 2.31 -17.32 -1.63
N LYS A 95 1.02 -17.62 -1.68
CA LYS A 95 0.02 -16.71 -2.26
C LYS A 95 -0.52 -15.76 -1.20
N TYR A 96 -0.50 -14.48 -1.51
CA TYR A 96 -1.13 -13.44 -0.68
C TYR A 96 -2.42 -12.95 -1.34
N ARG A 97 -3.36 -12.52 -0.50
CA ARG A 97 -4.66 -12.01 -0.92
C ARG A 97 -4.75 -10.52 -0.61
N LEU A 98 -5.44 -9.80 -1.48
CA LEU A 98 -5.76 -8.39 -1.30
C LEU A 98 -7.24 -8.22 -1.63
N GLY A 99 -8.06 -7.81 -0.66
CA GLY A 99 -9.48 -7.58 -0.83
C GLY A 99 -10.38 -8.81 -0.79
N GLY A 100 -10.23 -9.66 0.23
CA GLY A 100 -11.26 -10.62 0.67
C GLY A 100 -11.50 -11.86 -0.19
N GLU A 101 -10.70 -12.10 -1.24
CA GLU A 101 -10.82 -13.27 -2.16
C GLU A 101 -9.59 -14.17 -2.06
#